data_AF-A0A953X0J1-F1
#
_entry.id   AF-A0A953X0J1-F1
#
_cell.length_a   1.000
_cell.length_b   1.000
_cell.length_c   1.000
_cell.angle_alpha   90.00
_cell.angle_beta   90.00
_cell.angle_gamma   90.00
#
_symmetry.space_group_name_H-M   'P 1'
#
loop_
_entity.id
_entity.type
_entity.pdbx_description
1 polymer ?
#
loop_
_entity_poly.entity_id
_entity_poly.type
_entity_poly.pdbx_seq_one_letter_code
_entity_poly.pdbx_strand_id
1 'polypeptide(L)'
;MGEEVLVPTVMFGSIVGIIWLVSHFNYKKRSTVHETLRHALDKGQELTPDMMERLALANDPVRADLRRGILFLAFGAAFGFLGLMIGMEDGEAVRPMIGVASFPVFLGLAYMGLWAFGRADSKA
;
A
#
# COMPACT_ATOMS: atom_id res chain seq x y z
N MET A 1 12.03 15.73 -28.98
CA MET A 1 10.62 15.43 -28.61
C MET A 1 9.97 16.74 -28.25
N GLY A 2 8.78 17.04 -28.78
CA GLY A 2 8.06 18.27 -28.41
C GLY A 2 7.66 18.27 -26.93
N GLU A 3 7.51 19.45 -26.33
CA GLU A 3 7.12 19.63 -24.92
C GLU A 3 5.81 18.91 -24.58
N GLU A 4 4.91 18.84 -25.56
CA GLU A 4 3.59 18.19 -25.52
C GLU A 4 3.66 16.66 -25.34
N VAL A 5 4.78 16.03 -25.72
CA VAL A 5 5.03 14.60 -25.48
C VAL A 5 5.88 14.40 -24.23
N LEU A 6 6.81 15.32 -23.96
CA LEU A 6 7.72 15.22 -22.83
C LEU A 6 6.97 15.32 -21.49
N VAL A 7 6.03 16.26 -21.36
CA VAL A 7 5.32 16.52 -20.10
C VAL A 7 4.48 15.30 -19.65
N PRO A 8 3.58 14.72 -20.47
CA PRO A 8 2.85 13.51 -20.08
C PRO A 8 3.79 12.34 -19.79
N THR A 9 4.83 12.16 -20.60
CA THR A 9 5.78 11.05 -20.45
C THR A 9 6.52 11.11 -19.11
N VAL A 10 6.99 12.30 -18.71
CA VAL A 10 7.65 12.49 -17.41
C VAL A 10 6.65 12.33 -16.27
N MET A 11 5.42 12.85 -16.41
CA MET A 11 4.38 12.74 -15.39
C MET A 11 4.05 11.26 -15.11
N PHE A 12 3.68 10.48 -16.13
CA PHE A 12 3.38 9.05 -15.96
C PHE A 12 4.62 8.23 -15.63
N GLY A 13 5.77 8.57 -16.20
CA GLY A 13 7.05 7.94 -15.90
C GLY A 13 7.46 8.09 -14.43
N SER A 14 7.16 9.24 -13.80
CA SER A 14 7.42 9.45 -12.37
C SER A 14 6.60 8.52 -11.48
N ILE A 15 5.33 8.27 -11.82
CA ILE A 15 4.46 7.36 -11.08
C ILE A 15 5.02 5.94 -11.14
N VAL A 16 5.38 5.48 -12.34
CA VAL A 16 6.00 4.15 -12.54
C VAL A 16 7.34 4.07 -11.79
N GLY A 17 8.15 5.12 -11.84
CA GLY A 17 9.43 5.20 -11.14
C GLY A 17 9.29 5.07 -9.62
N ILE A 18 8.32 5.78 -9.02
CA ILE A 18 8.06 5.69 -7.57
C ILE A 18 7.58 4.28 -7.19
N ILE A 19 6.64 3.71 -7.94
CA ILE A 19 6.14 2.35 -7.69
C ILE A 19 7.29 1.34 -7.78
N TRP A 20 8.11 1.43 -8.83
CA TRP A 20 9.26 0.56 -9.02
C TRP A 20 10.27 0.71 -7.88
N LEU A 21 10.60 1.94 -7.48
CA LEU A 21 11.54 2.22 -6.40
C LEU A 21 11.08 1.61 -5.08
N VAL A 22 9.83 1.87 -4.68
CA VAL A 22 9.24 1.32 -3.45
C VAL A 22 9.18 -0.21 -3.51
N SER A 23 8.80 -0.78 -4.65
CA SER A 23 8.78 -2.23 -4.86
C SER A 23 10.17 -2.85 -4.73
N HIS A 24 11.18 -2.23 -5.35
CA HIS A 24 12.57 -2.69 -5.32
C HIS A 24 13.13 -2.70 -3.89
N PHE A 25 12.92 -1.64 -3.11
CA PHE A 25 13.38 -1.59 -1.72
C PHE A 25 12.63 -2.57 -0.81
N ASN A 26 11.33 -2.76 -1.02
CA ASN A 26 10.56 -3.77 -0.29
C ASN A 26 11.03 -5.19 -0.59
N TYR A 27 11.32 -5.50 -1.86
CA TYR A 27 11.92 -6.77 -2.26
C TYR A 27 13.28 -6.99 -1.59
N LYS A 28 14.16 -5.98 -1.65
CA LYS A 28 15.49 -6.05 -1.02
C LYS A 28 15.38 -6.28 0.49
N LYS A 29 14.50 -5.56 1.19
CA LYS A 29 14.26 -5.73 2.64
C LYS A 29 13.85 -7.16 2.99
N ARG A 30 12.96 -7.77 2.21
CA ARG A 30 12.52 -9.17 2.43
C ARG A 30 13.67 -10.15 2.19
N SER A 31 14.43 -9.96 1.11
CA SER A 31 15.59 -10.80 0.79
C SER A 31 16.64 -10.78 1.91
N THR A 32 16.97 -9.60 2.43
CA THR A 32 17.99 -9.46 3.50
C THR A 32 17.59 -10.16 4.79
N VAL A 33 16.30 -10.20 5.15
CA VAL A 33 15.83 -10.94 6.33
C VAL A 33 16.05 -12.45 6.15
N HIS A 34 15.71 -13.00 4.97
CA HIS A 34 15.93 -14.42 4.67
C HIS A 34 17.41 -14.79 4.63
N GLU A 35 18.26 -13.92 4.09
CA GLU A 35 19.71 -14.10 4.07
C GLU A 35 20.31 -14.09 5.47
N THR A 36 19.85 -13.18 6.33
CA THR A 36 20.28 -13.11 7.74
C THR A 36 19.87 -14.36 8.52
N LEU A 37 18.65 -14.85 8.30
CA LEU A 37 18.16 -16.11 8.88
C LEU A 37 19.00 -17.30 8.44
N ARG A 38 19.31 -17.39 7.15
CA ARG A 38 20.16 -18.45 6.59
C ARG A 38 21.55 -18.42 7.22
N HIS A 39 22.16 -17.24 7.32
CA HIS A 39 23.45 -17.08 7.99
C HIS A 39 23.43 -17.41 9.48
N ALA A 40 22.32 -17.14 10.19
CA ALA A 40 22.17 -17.53 11.59
C ALA A 40 22.08 -19.06 11.75
N LEU A 41 21.33 -19.72 10.86
CA LEU A 41 21.22 -21.19 10.80
C LEU A 41 22.56 -21.85 10.46
N ASP A 42 23.28 -21.32 9.46
CA ASP A 42 24.60 -21.84 9.05
C ASP A 42 25.65 -21.74 10.18
N LYS A 43 25.47 -20.78 11.11
CA LYS A 43 26.33 -20.61 12.30
C LYS A 43 25.91 -21.50 13.48
N GLY A 44 24.91 -22.36 13.30
CA GLY A 44 24.42 -23.27 14.33
C GLY A 44 23.59 -22.59 15.42
N GLN A 45 23.07 -21.37 15.16
CA GLN A 45 22.21 -20.70 16.11
C GLN A 45 20.83 -21.37 16.09
N GLU A 46 20.43 -21.98 17.21
CA GLU A 46 19.08 -22.53 17.35
C GLU A 46 18.06 -21.39 17.31
N LEU A 47 17.13 -21.47 16.36
CA LEU A 47 16.02 -20.52 16.30
C LEU A 47 15.12 -20.76 17.51
N THR A 48 15.17 -19.85 18.48
CA THR A 48 14.25 -19.92 19.62
C THR A 48 12.81 -19.77 19.12
N PRO A 49 11.84 -20.49 19.74
CA PRO A 49 10.44 -20.41 19.35
C PRO A 49 9.89 -18.97 19.28
N ASP A 50 10.32 -18.10 20.21
CA ASP A 50 9.95 -16.67 20.25
C ASP A 50 10.42 -15.90 18.99
N MET A 51 11.58 -16.23 18.42
CA MET A 51 12.06 -15.58 17.19
C MET A 51 11.25 -16.00 15.96
N MET A 52 10.87 -17.28 15.87
CA MET A 52 10.00 -17.78 14.80
C MET A 52 8.60 -17.16 14.87
N GLU A 53 8.03 -17.05 16.06
CA GLU A 53 6.73 -16.43 16.28
C GLU A 53 6.73 -14.95 15.87
N ARG A 54 7.77 -14.19 16.27
CA ARG A 54 7.94 -12.79 15.84
C ARG A 54 8.09 -12.65 14.34
N LEU A 55 8.76 -13.59 13.68
CA LEU A 55 8.91 -13.59 12.22
C LEU A 55 7.58 -13.88 11.51
N ALA A 56 6.79 -14.80 12.04
CA ALA A 56 5.44 -15.08 11.55
C ALA A 56 4.53 -13.84 11.72
N LEU A 57 4.59 -13.18 12.88
CA LEU A 57 3.81 -11.96 13.17
C LEU A 57 4.27 -10.74 12.35
N ALA A 58 5.55 -10.66 11.99
CA ALA A 58 6.07 -9.55 11.17
C ALA A 58 5.43 -9.51 9.77
N ASN A 59 4.89 -10.64 9.30
CA ASN A 59 4.23 -10.78 8.02
C ASN A 59 2.71 -10.98 8.15
N ASP A 60 2.14 -10.65 9.32
CA ASP A 60 0.71 -10.79 9.61
C ASP A 60 -0.12 -9.99 8.60
N PRO A 61 -0.83 -10.69 7.68
CA PRO A 61 -1.60 -10.04 6.62
C PRO A 61 -2.75 -9.21 7.20
N VAL A 62 -3.33 -9.63 8.33
CA VAL A 62 -4.49 -8.98 8.95
C VAL A 62 -4.11 -7.56 9.40
N ARG A 63 -2.99 -7.40 10.11
CA ARG A 63 -2.51 -6.07 10.54
C ARG A 63 -2.13 -5.17 9.35
N ALA A 64 -1.56 -5.76 8.30
CA ALA A 64 -1.18 -5.03 7.10
C ALA A 64 -2.42 -4.51 6.35
N ASP A 65 -3.49 -5.31 6.30
CA ASP A 65 -4.72 -4.98 5.59
C ASP A 65 -5.49 -3.84 6.28
N LEU A 66 -5.58 -3.81 7.61
CA LEU A 66 -6.19 -2.67 8.32
C LEU A 66 -5.50 -1.35 7.97
N ARG A 67 -4.17 -1.32 8.04
CA ARG A 67 -3.38 -0.12 7.74
C ARG A 67 -3.60 0.34 6.30
N ARG A 68 -3.56 -0.59 5.34
CA ARG A 68 -3.80 -0.31 3.92
C ARG A 68 -5.22 0.21 3.71
N GLY A 69 -6.21 -0.42 4.32
CA GLY A 69 -7.62 -0.03 4.26
C GLY A 69 -7.83 1.43 4.68
N ILE A 70 -7.30 1.80 5.84
CA ILE A 70 -7.38 3.17 6.36
C ILE A 70 -6.69 4.18 5.44
N LEU A 71 -5.48 3.87 4.95
CA LEU A 71 -4.74 4.73 4.02
C LEU A 71 -5.52 4.98 2.73
N PHE A 72 -6.09 3.93 2.14
CA PHE A 72 -6.89 4.04 0.93
C PHE A 72 -8.18 4.85 1.15
N LEU A 73 -8.88 4.66 2.26
CA LEU A 73 -10.02 5.52 2.62
C LEU A 73 -9.61 6.98 2.77
N ALA A 74 -8.47 7.26 3.41
CA ALA A 74 -7.94 8.61 3.57
C ALA A 74 -7.62 9.26 2.21
N PHE A 75 -7.02 8.52 1.27
CA PHE A 75 -6.79 9.01 -0.09
C PHE A 75 -8.09 9.29 -0.84
N GLY A 76 -9.09 8.42 -0.71
CA GLY A 76 -10.41 8.66 -1.29
C GLY A 76 -11.08 9.91 -0.74
N ALA A 77 -11.06 10.09 0.57
CA ALA A 77 -11.56 11.31 1.22
C ALA A 77 -10.79 12.55 0.75
N ALA A 78 -9.46 12.46 0.61
CA ALA A 78 -8.63 13.56 0.13
C ALA A 78 -8.97 13.95 -1.32
N PHE A 79 -9.13 12.98 -2.23
CA PHE A 79 -9.55 13.26 -3.61
C PHE A 79 -10.98 13.82 -3.69
N GLY A 80 -11.90 13.32 -2.86
CA GLY A 80 -13.25 13.87 -2.76
C GLY A 80 -13.23 15.32 -2.29
N PHE A 81 -12.48 15.61 -1.23
CA PHE A 81 -12.30 16.98 -0.71
C PHE A 81 -11.64 17.90 -1.74
N LEU A 82 -10.59 17.43 -2.42
CA LEU A 82 -9.96 18.17 -3.51
C LEU A 82 -10.95 18.48 -4.64
N GLY A 83 -11.78 17.51 -5.02
CA GLY A 83 -12.84 17.71 -6.01
C GLY A 83 -13.86 18.77 -5.62
N LEU A 84 -14.24 18.83 -4.34
CA LEU A 84 -15.10 19.88 -3.82
C LEU A 84 -14.41 21.24 -3.84
N MET A 85 -13.12 21.31 -3.51
CA MET A 85 -12.35 22.55 -3.52
C MET A 85 -12.22 23.14 -4.92
N ILE A 86 -11.83 22.32 -5.91
CA ILE A 86 -11.77 22.74 -7.32
C ILE A 86 -13.17 23.08 -7.84
N GLY A 87 -14.18 22.32 -7.40
CA GLY A 87 -15.59 22.53 -7.70
C GLY A 87 -16.15 23.91 -7.34
N MET A 88 -15.51 24.63 -6.42
CA MET A 88 -15.91 26.00 -6.07
C MET A 88 -15.62 27.00 -7.19
N GLU A 89 -14.60 26.72 -8.01
CA GLU A 89 -14.22 27.56 -9.16
C GLU A 89 -14.77 26.97 -10.47
N ASP A 90 -14.69 25.64 -10.62
CA ASP A 90 -15.17 24.90 -11.79
C ASP A 90 -16.06 23.72 -11.36
N GLY A 91 -17.38 23.95 -11.38
CA GLY A 91 -18.37 22.95 -10.98
C GLY A 91 -18.34 21.65 -11.79
N GLU A 92 -17.80 21.66 -13.02
CA GLU A 92 -17.67 20.46 -13.85
C GLU A 92 -16.60 19.51 -13.32
N ALA A 93 -15.63 20.01 -12.54
CA ALA A 93 -14.55 19.22 -11.96
C ALA A 93 -14.98 18.25 -10.86
N VAL A 94 -16.14 18.48 -10.21
CA VAL A 94 -16.60 17.66 -9.06
C VAL A 94 -16.86 16.22 -9.47
N ARG A 95 -17.58 16.00 -10.59
CA ARG A 95 -17.95 14.66 -11.07
C ARG A 95 -16.74 13.76 -11.38
N PRO A 96 -15.76 14.19 -12.20
CA PRO A 96 -14.59 13.36 -12.48
C PRO A 96 -13.74 13.14 -11.23
N MET A 97 -13.63 14.12 -10.34
CA MET A 97 -12.86 13.97 -9.09
C MET A 97 -13.50 12.97 -8.12
N ILE A 98 -14.84 12.96 -8.00
CA ILE A 98 -15.55 11.90 -7.26
C ILE A 98 -15.32 10.53 -7.92
N GLY A 99 -15.30 10.47 -9.25
CA GLY A 99 -14.93 9.26 -9.99
C GLY A 99 -13.56 8.73 -9.60
N VAL A 100 -12.54 9.59 -9.59
CA VAL A 100 -11.17 9.23 -9.19
C VAL A 100 -11.10 8.85 -7.70
N ALA A 101 -11.81 9.56 -6.83
CA ALA A 101 -11.89 9.27 -5.40
C ALA A 101 -12.49 7.90 -5.10
N SER A 102 -13.41 7.41 -5.94
CA SER A 102 -14.09 6.13 -5.71
C SER A 102 -13.13 4.93 -5.68
N PHE A 103 -12.07 4.94 -6.50
CA PHE A 103 -11.09 3.84 -6.58
C PHE A 103 -10.42 3.55 -5.23
N PRO A 104 -9.73 4.51 -4.58
CA PRO A 104 -9.15 4.28 -3.27
C PRO A 104 -10.22 4.05 -2.19
N VAL A 105 -11.43 4.62 -2.28
CA VAL A 105 -12.51 4.27 -1.32
C VAL A 105 -12.84 2.79 -1.37
N PHE A 106 -13.11 2.23 -2.55
CA PHE A 106 -13.46 0.82 -2.69
C PHE A 106 -12.30 -0.12 -2.31
N LEU A 107 -11.06 0.24 -2.67
CA LEU A 107 -9.87 -0.51 -2.20
C LEU A 107 -9.78 -0.48 -0.68
N GLY A 108 -10.03 0.67 -0.06
CA GLY A 108 -10.03 0.85 1.38
C GLY A 108 -11.05 -0.05 2.07
N LEU A 109 -12.29 -0.04 1.57
CA LEU A 109 -13.38 -0.90 2.05
C LEU A 109 -13.04 -2.39 1.88
N ALA A 110 -12.47 -2.79 0.75
CA ALA A 110 -12.06 -4.18 0.51
C ALA A 110 -11.01 -4.65 1.53
N TYR A 111 -9.98 -3.86 1.79
CA TYR A 111 -8.96 -4.16 2.80
C TYR A 111 -9.52 -4.20 4.22
N MET A 112 -10.47 -3.31 4.56
CA MET A 112 -11.15 -3.36 5.85
C MET A 112 -12.03 -4.62 5.99
N GLY A 113 -12.68 -5.05 4.90
CA GLY A 113 -13.42 -6.30 4.86
C GLY A 113 -12.51 -7.51 5.11
N LEU A 114 -11.39 -7.61 4.38
CA LEU A 114 -10.39 -8.67 4.57
C LEU A 114 -9.85 -8.69 6.00
N TRP A 115 -9.56 -7.51 6.57
CA TRP A 115 -9.15 -7.39 7.97
C TRP A 115 -10.23 -7.91 8.94
N ALA A 116 -11.50 -7.53 8.72
CA ALA A 116 -12.60 -7.94 9.59
C ALA A 116 -12.80 -9.47 9.56
N PHE A 117 -12.74 -10.09 8.38
CA PHE A 117 -12.84 -11.55 8.24
C PHE A 117 -11.62 -12.28 8.84
N GLY A 118 -10.40 -11.85 8.52
CA GLY A 118 -9.18 -12.46 9.08
C GLY A 118 -9.08 -12.33 10.60
N ARG A 119 -9.65 -11.26 11.18
CA ARG A 119 -9.77 -11.10 12.65
C ARG A 119 -10.82 -12.04 13.26
N ALA A 120 -11.88 -12.36 12.53
CA ALA A 120 -12.94 -13.27 13.00
C ALA A 120 -12.44 -14.72 13.05
N ASP A 121 -11.72 -15.17 12.01
CA ASP A 121 -11.14 -16.52 11.97
C ASP A 121 -10.11 -16.77 13.07
N SER A 122 -9.35 -15.74 13.47
CA SER A 122 -8.38 -15.84 14.58
C SER A 122 -9.03 -16.03 15.97
N LYS A 123 -10.35 -15.88 16.10
CA LYS A 123 -11.09 -16.03 17.37
C LYS A 123 -11.88 -17.34 17.48
N ALA A 124 -11.98 -18.11 16.40
CA ALA A 124 -12.60 -19.43 16.36
C ALA A 124 -11.56 -20.53 16.69
#